data_AF-A0A848J5E0-F1
#
_entry.id   AF-A0A848J5E0-F1
#
_cell.length_a   1.000
_cell.length_b   1.000
_cell.length_c   1.000
_cell.angle_alpha   90.00
_cell.angle_beta   90.00
_cell.angle_gamma   90.00
#
_symmetry.space_group_name_H-M   'P 1'
#
loop_
_entity.id
_entity.type
_entity.pdbx_description
1 polymer ?
#
loop_
_entity_poly.entity_id
_entity_poly.type
_entity_poly.pdbx_seq_one_letter_code
_entity_poly.pdbx_strand_id
1 'polypeptide(L)'
;MNILYTRLFNLSIKHDFYENGLAQGVNIFPSLETTKLLKGGRMLFKHTSKGVTVLYRTEDDETTPFVDLGKDVRLTFELSLNNKNQFLNITDLDESPAKKYSSSNILYFKNNPSAASINPATPEPLEFELIDFIQSRLFSYSFSLSGSPTQVLFRVFEETNNTLVSIGKDVNGNLFPDTITVSKQDNDSYSQQIDLRDRPKGKYRIEIWNSGDTTKLQEVKVYLDEDMAGKDINGIVDIIYDTAQDHIYDDVEEYAIEFSRKVSFWKYLVVNKSNNHNFNLDTFSINDAGSPTTAYVVNNFIVVGTVPSADIKVNGLDTIVFKSDAEIPFYEIPKVKLQLKKNALVKPVLGDLPNPLHSGVVKEEAGDLASEIYVFI
;
A
#
# COMPACT_ATOMS: atom_id res chain seq x y z
N MET A 1 6.50 -12.59 44.16
CA MET A 1 6.77 -13.11 42.81
C MET A 1 6.64 -11.94 41.86
N ASN A 2 7.75 -11.48 41.30
CA ASN A 2 7.72 -10.41 40.30
C ASN A 2 7.37 -11.06 38.96
N ILE A 3 6.45 -10.47 38.21
CA ILE A 3 6.16 -10.92 36.86
C ILE A 3 7.07 -10.12 35.94
N LEU A 4 8.04 -10.80 35.34
CA LEU A 4 9.03 -10.22 34.45
C LEU A 4 8.59 -10.43 32.99
N TYR A 5 8.74 -9.37 32.18
CA TYR A 5 8.38 -9.36 30.77
C TYR A 5 9.53 -8.77 29.96
N THR A 6 9.98 -9.53 28.96
CA THR A 6 11.02 -9.12 28.01
C THR A 6 10.39 -8.87 26.65
N ARG A 7 10.95 -7.93 25.88
CA ARG A 7 10.43 -7.64 24.53
C ARG A 7 10.84 -8.78 23.60
N LEU A 8 9.89 -9.27 22.82
CA LEU A 8 10.16 -10.16 21.71
C LEU A 8 10.63 -9.32 20.51
N PHE A 9 9.76 -8.41 20.05
CA PHE A 9 10.08 -7.52 18.96
C PHE A 9 9.36 -6.18 19.08
N ASN A 10 9.87 -5.20 18.36
CA ASN A 10 9.22 -3.93 18.08
C ASN A 10 8.95 -3.83 16.58
N LEU A 11 7.76 -3.36 16.23
CA LEU A 11 7.38 -3.03 14.86
C LEU A 11 7.06 -1.55 14.81
N SER A 12 7.92 -0.79 14.15
CA SER A 12 7.73 0.64 13.89
C SER A 12 6.98 0.86 12.58
N ILE A 13 6.19 1.94 12.50
CA ILE A 13 5.47 2.33 11.29
C ILE A 13 5.91 3.73 10.90
N LYS A 14 6.69 3.82 9.83
CA LYS A 14 7.29 5.05 9.35
C LYS A 14 6.62 5.53 8.09
N HIS A 15 6.62 6.85 7.90
CA HIS A 15 6.20 7.45 6.65
C HIS A 15 6.92 8.78 6.44
N ASP A 16 7.60 8.92 5.31
CA ASP A 16 8.44 10.07 5.00
C ASP A 16 7.68 11.37 4.64
N PHE A 17 6.33 11.34 4.58
CA PHE A 17 5.51 12.54 4.41
C PHE A 17 5.53 13.43 5.67
N TYR A 18 5.52 12.81 6.85
CA TYR A 18 5.41 13.51 8.15
C TYR A 18 6.78 13.98 8.63
N GLU A 19 6.83 15.15 9.27
CA GLU A 19 8.08 15.74 9.75
C GLU A 19 8.79 14.85 10.79
N ASN A 20 8.00 14.17 11.63
CA ASN A 20 8.52 13.24 12.63
C ASN A 20 8.84 11.84 12.09
N GLY A 21 8.57 11.57 10.81
CA GLY A 21 8.77 10.29 10.15
C GLY A 21 7.84 9.16 10.60
N LEU A 22 6.81 9.43 11.41
CA LEU A 22 5.88 8.43 11.94
C LEU A 22 4.58 8.43 11.13
N ALA A 23 4.14 7.25 10.71
CA ALA A 23 2.88 7.12 9.99
C ALA A 23 1.69 7.40 10.91
N GLN A 24 0.88 8.41 10.57
CA GLN A 24 -0.35 8.71 11.31
C GLN A 24 -1.53 7.92 10.75
N GLY A 25 -2.41 7.45 11.65
CA GLY A 25 -3.66 6.80 11.27
C GLY A 25 -3.53 5.34 10.78
N VAL A 26 -2.35 4.73 10.92
CA VAL A 26 -2.13 3.30 10.67
C VAL A 26 -2.19 2.56 12.01
N ASN A 27 -3.05 1.54 12.09
CA ASN A 27 -3.17 0.69 13.27
C ASN A 27 -2.90 -0.77 12.91
N ILE A 28 -2.31 -1.49 13.86
CA ILE A 28 -1.97 -2.91 13.74
C ILE A 28 -2.68 -3.65 14.87
N PHE A 29 -3.34 -4.76 14.57
CA PHE A 29 -4.03 -5.60 15.55
C PHE A 29 -3.66 -7.07 15.34
N PRO A 30 -3.43 -7.87 16.39
CA PRO A 30 -3.19 -9.30 16.21
C PRO A 30 -4.43 -9.97 15.61
N SER A 31 -4.22 -10.90 14.67
CA SER A 31 -5.31 -11.76 14.18
C SER A 31 -5.91 -12.59 15.32
N LEU A 32 -7.05 -13.25 15.07
CA LEU A 32 -7.66 -14.13 16.08
C LEU A 32 -6.71 -15.26 16.51
N GLU A 33 -5.97 -15.84 15.55
CA GLU A 33 -5.01 -16.90 15.79
C GLU A 33 -3.80 -16.40 16.57
N THR A 34 -3.21 -15.27 16.15
CA THR A 34 -2.12 -14.60 16.87
C THR A 34 -2.55 -14.24 18.29
N THR A 35 -3.78 -13.75 18.49
CA THR A 35 -4.31 -13.44 19.83
C THR A 35 -4.37 -14.69 20.72
N LYS A 36 -4.79 -15.84 20.18
CA LYS A 36 -4.79 -17.11 20.92
C LYS A 36 -3.38 -17.56 21.25
N LEU A 37 -2.46 -17.46 20.28
CA LEU A 37 -1.06 -17.83 20.45
C LEU A 37 -0.37 -16.97 21.52
N LEU A 38 -0.52 -15.64 21.43
CA LEU A 38 0.01 -14.71 22.43
C LEU A 38 -0.55 -15.00 23.83
N LYS A 39 -1.85 -15.27 23.97
CA LYS A 39 -2.46 -15.64 25.26
C LYS A 39 -1.92 -16.98 25.79
N GLY A 40 -1.74 -17.97 24.92
CA GLY A 40 -1.18 -19.28 25.25
C GLY A 40 0.27 -19.17 25.73
N GLY A 41 1.09 -18.39 25.03
CA GLY A 41 2.49 -18.09 25.38
C GLY A 41 2.67 -17.09 26.52
N ARG A 42 1.59 -16.66 27.20
CA ARG A 42 1.63 -15.62 28.25
C ARG A 42 2.27 -14.31 27.80
N MET A 43 2.14 -13.98 26.52
CA MET A 43 2.69 -12.79 25.88
C MET A 43 1.73 -11.60 25.95
N LEU A 44 2.27 -10.40 25.79
CA LEU A 44 1.54 -9.14 25.74
C LEU A 44 1.77 -8.44 24.40
N PHE A 45 0.70 -7.96 23.80
CA PHE A 45 0.74 -7.03 22.67
C PHE A 45 0.44 -5.62 23.19
N LYS A 46 1.32 -4.66 22.87
CA LYS A 46 1.15 -3.26 23.29
C LYS A 46 1.33 -2.31 22.11
N HIS A 47 0.43 -1.34 22.01
CA HIS A 47 0.65 -0.19 21.14
C HIS A 47 1.67 0.76 21.77
N THR A 48 2.50 1.36 20.94
CA THR A 48 3.44 2.43 21.30
C THR A 48 3.20 3.63 20.41
N SER A 49 3.85 4.76 20.70
CA SER A 49 3.76 5.94 19.84
C SER A 49 4.39 5.75 18.46
N LYS A 50 5.23 4.72 18.27
CA LYS A 50 5.94 4.44 17.01
C LYS A 50 5.35 3.26 16.23
N GLY A 51 4.42 2.51 16.82
CA GLY A 51 3.90 1.27 16.26
C GLY A 51 3.47 0.31 17.36
N VAL A 52 4.02 -0.91 17.38
CA VAL A 52 3.64 -1.97 18.33
C VAL A 52 4.85 -2.71 18.89
N THR A 53 4.67 -3.31 20.06
CA THR A 53 5.67 -4.16 20.74
C THR A 53 4.97 -5.42 21.20
N VAL A 54 5.59 -6.57 20.95
CA VAL A 54 5.22 -7.84 21.58
C VAL A 54 6.21 -8.16 22.68
N LEU A 55 5.71 -8.57 23.84
CA LEU A 55 6.51 -8.97 25.00
C LEU A 55 6.19 -10.41 25.37
N TYR A 56 7.18 -11.19 25.77
CA TYR A 56 6.98 -12.51 26.35
C TYR A 56 7.27 -12.48 27.85
N ARG A 57 6.58 -13.35 28.60
CA ARG A 57 6.83 -13.51 30.03
C ARG A 57 8.06 -14.38 30.22
N THR A 58 8.94 -13.99 31.14
CA THR A 58 10.14 -14.75 31.47
C THR A 58 10.04 -15.42 32.83
N GLU A 59 10.94 -16.37 33.06
CA GLU A 59 11.32 -16.81 34.40
C GLU A 59 12.11 -15.71 35.15
N ASP A 60 12.57 -16.02 36.36
CA ASP A 60 13.33 -15.09 37.22
C ASP A 60 14.70 -14.67 36.62
N ASP A 61 15.14 -15.30 35.53
CA ASP A 61 16.41 -15.01 34.83
C ASP A 61 16.30 -13.94 33.72
N GLU A 62 15.10 -13.42 33.45
CA GLU A 62 14.81 -12.39 32.42
C GLU A 62 15.08 -12.82 30.96
N THR A 63 15.53 -14.05 30.72
CA THR A 63 15.86 -14.57 29.38
C THR A 63 14.98 -15.75 28.99
N THR A 64 14.78 -16.70 29.91
CA THR A 64 14.07 -17.94 29.61
C THR A 64 12.56 -17.68 29.53
N PRO A 65 11.88 -18.05 28.43
CA PRO A 65 10.45 -17.86 28.30
C PRO A 65 9.69 -18.77 29.28
N PHE A 66 8.69 -18.21 29.96
CA PHE A 66 7.81 -18.96 30.85
C PHE A 66 6.97 -20.01 30.09
N VAL A 67 6.65 -19.73 28.83
CA VAL A 67 6.05 -20.70 27.89
C VAL A 67 6.77 -20.56 26.56
N ASP A 68 7.45 -21.63 26.16
CA ASP A 68 8.06 -21.75 24.84
C ASP A 68 6.97 -22.01 23.78
N LEU A 69 6.95 -21.17 22.74
CA LEU A 69 6.05 -21.30 21.60
C LEU A 69 6.54 -22.35 20.58
N GLY A 70 7.76 -22.87 20.76
CA GLY A 70 8.41 -23.77 19.83
C GLY A 70 9.01 -23.03 18.64
N LYS A 71 9.29 -23.80 17.59
CA LYS A 71 9.89 -23.32 16.35
C LYS A 71 8.82 -23.13 15.26
N ASP A 72 9.17 -22.45 14.17
CA ASP A 72 8.28 -22.17 13.03
C ASP A 72 7.00 -21.40 13.42
N VAL A 73 7.17 -20.33 14.20
CA VAL A 73 6.05 -19.50 14.69
C VAL A 73 5.73 -18.39 13.70
N ARG A 74 4.45 -18.23 13.35
CA ARG A 74 3.95 -17.09 12.58
C ARG A 74 3.00 -16.25 13.43
N LEU A 75 3.31 -14.96 13.55
CA LEU A 75 2.46 -13.95 14.16
C LEU A 75 1.90 -13.05 13.05
N THR A 76 0.62 -13.24 12.75
CA THR A 76 -0.10 -12.45 11.75
C THR A 76 -0.87 -11.30 12.41
N PHE A 77 -0.77 -10.11 11.83
CA PHE A 77 -1.48 -8.92 12.26
C PHE A 77 -2.29 -8.30 11.13
N GLU A 78 -3.44 -7.74 11.48
CA GLU A 78 -4.33 -6.97 10.62
C GLU A 78 -3.89 -5.49 10.65
N LEU A 79 -3.75 -4.86 9.48
CA LEU A 79 -3.48 -3.43 9.33
C LEU A 79 -4.76 -2.70 8.91
N SER A 80 -5.11 -1.63 9.63
CA SER A 80 -6.25 -0.77 9.31
C SER A 80 -5.86 0.71 9.26
N LEU A 81 -6.58 1.47 8.41
CA LEU A 81 -6.36 2.90 8.19
C LEU A 81 -7.56 3.71 8.69
N ASN A 82 -7.35 4.57 9.69
CA ASN A 82 -8.42 5.43 10.23
C ASN A 82 -8.86 6.54 9.26
N ASN A 83 -7.94 7.01 8.40
CA ASN A 83 -8.18 8.05 7.39
C ASN A 83 -7.74 7.58 6.00
N LYS A 84 -8.28 6.43 5.56
CA LYS A 84 -7.87 5.75 4.31
C LYS A 84 -7.71 6.70 3.12
N ASN A 85 -8.68 7.56 2.85
CA ASN A 85 -8.60 8.49 1.70
C ASN A 85 -7.42 9.46 1.79
N GLN A 86 -7.16 10.04 2.96
CA GLN A 86 -6.02 10.93 3.14
C GLN A 86 -4.71 10.18 2.97
N PHE A 87 -4.61 9.00 3.59
CA PHE A 87 -3.44 8.14 3.49
C PHE A 87 -3.13 7.76 2.03
N LEU A 88 -4.13 7.29 1.28
CA LEU A 88 -3.99 6.93 -0.13
C LEU A 88 -3.59 8.09 -1.04
N ASN A 89 -3.93 9.32 -0.67
CA ASN A 89 -3.59 10.50 -1.47
C ASN A 89 -2.17 11.00 -1.24
N ILE A 90 -1.57 10.70 -0.08
CA ILE A 90 -0.18 11.10 0.24
C ILE A 90 0.82 9.96 0.11
N THR A 91 0.37 8.71 0.06
CA THR A 91 1.24 7.52 0.09
C THR A 91 1.33 6.87 -1.29
N ASP A 92 2.54 6.55 -1.72
CA ASP A 92 2.79 5.64 -2.84
C ASP A 92 2.73 4.19 -2.33
N LEU A 93 1.83 3.40 -2.93
CA LEU A 93 1.57 2.01 -2.57
C LEU A 93 1.77 1.08 -3.77
N ASP A 94 2.32 1.58 -4.88
CA ASP A 94 2.62 0.75 -6.04
C ASP A 94 3.76 -0.22 -5.67
N GLU A 95 3.57 -1.52 -5.95
CA GLU A 95 4.62 -2.53 -5.71
C GLU A 95 5.74 -2.39 -6.75
N SER A 96 5.35 -2.06 -7.99
CA SER A 96 6.27 -1.81 -9.10
C SER A 96 5.55 -1.03 -10.21
N PRO A 97 6.28 -0.48 -11.21
CA PRO A 97 5.63 0.16 -12.36
C PRO A 97 4.64 -0.73 -13.12
N ALA A 98 4.81 -2.05 -13.05
CA ALA A 98 3.92 -3.03 -13.68
C ALA A 98 2.76 -3.48 -12.77
N LYS A 99 2.82 -3.21 -11.47
CA LYS A 99 1.84 -3.64 -10.47
C LYS A 99 1.49 -2.48 -9.55
N LYS A 100 0.56 -1.66 -10.04
CA LYS A 100 0.03 -0.49 -9.34
C LYS A 100 -1.01 -0.88 -8.30
N TYR A 101 -1.13 -0.07 -7.26
CA TYR A 101 -2.16 -0.21 -6.24
C TYR A 101 -3.55 0.12 -6.80
N SER A 102 -4.53 -0.69 -6.45
CA SER A 102 -5.95 -0.40 -6.60
C SER A 102 -6.66 -0.52 -5.25
N SER A 103 -7.83 0.11 -5.10
CA SER A 103 -8.57 0.12 -3.84
C SER A 103 -9.02 -1.27 -3.35
N SER A 104 -9.04 -2.26 -4.23
CA SER A 104 -9.32 -3.67 -3.89
C SER A 104 -8.09 -4.43 -3.39
N ASN A 105 -6.87 -3.93 -3.66
CA ASN A 105 -5.67 -4.58 -3.19
C ASN A 105 -5.52 -4.47 -1.67
N ILE A 106 -4.85 -5.49 -1.13
CA ILE A 106 -4.47 -5.61 0.27
C ILE A 106 -2.96 -5.46 0.37
N LEU A 107 -2.50 -4.59 1.26
CA LEU A 107 -1.08 -4.40 1.54
C LEU A 107 -0.58 -5.64 2.31
N TYR A 108 0.52 -6.23 1.91
CA TYR A 108 1.13 -7.36 2.62
C TYR A 108 2.56 -7.02 2.99
N PHE A 109 2.91 -7.26 4.25
CA PHE A 109 4.23 -7.06 4.80
C PHE A 109 4.73 -8.34 5.45
N LYS A 110 5.98 -8.71 5.22
CA LYS A 110 6.63 -9.82 5.93
C LYS A 110 8.08 -9.49 6.28
N ASN A 111 8.58 -10.06 7.37
CA ASN A 111 10.02 -10.05 7.65
C ASN A 111 10.73 -11.13 6.84
N ASN A 112 12.05 -11.02 6.79
CA ASN A 112 12.98 -12.06 6.43
C ASN A 112 13.55 -12.66 7.74
N PRO A 113 13.14 -13.88 8.14
CA PRO A 113 13.61 -14.50 9.38
C PRO A 113 15.13 -14.59 9.48
N SER A 114 15.83 -14.72 8.35
CA SER A 114 17.30 -14.80 8.30
C SER A 114 18.03 -13.46 8.43
N ALA A 115 17.30 -12.34 8.44
CA ALA A 115 17.87 -10.99 8.42
C ALA A 115 17.27 -10.07 9.50
N ALA A 116 16.72 -10.65 10.57
CA ALA A 116 16.18 -9.89 11.70
C ALA A 116 17.23 -8.93 12.26
N SER A 117 16.85 -7.65 12.43
CA SER A 117 17.72 -6.64 13.02
C SER A 117 17.51 -6.58 14.53
N ILE A 118 18.61 -6.49 15.29
CA ILE A 118 18.58 -6.22 16.74
C ILE A 118 18.88 -4.75 17.06
N ASN A 119 19.09 -3.91 16.05
CA ASN A 119 19.49 -2.52 16.21
C ASN A 119 18.30 -1.57 15.99
N PRO A 120 17.81 -0.86 17.03
CA PRO A 120 16.66 0.03 16.90
C PRO A 120 16.92 1.25 16.00
N ALA A 121 18.19 1.59 15.73
CA ALA A 121 18.53 2.66 14.80
C ALA A 121 18.43 2.23 13.33
N THR A 122 18.49 0.92 13.05
CA THR A 122 18.44 0.33 11.72
C THR A 122 17.53 -0.90 11.76
N PRO A 123 16.22 -0.74 12.02
CA PRO A 123 15.28 -1.86 12.02
C PRO A 123 15.23 -2.50 10.62
N GLU A 124 14.88 -3.77 10.56
CA GLU A 124 14.64 -4.47 9.30
C GLU A 124 13.40 -3.87 8.60
N PRO A 125 13.52 -3.35 7.37
CA PRO A 125 12.36 -2.95 6.59
C PRO A 125 11.62 -4.20 6.12
N LEU A 126 10.34 -4.31 6.46
CA LEU A 126 9.51 -5.43 6.02
C LEU A 126 9.32 -5.41 4.50
N GLU A 127 9.41 -6.58 3.88
CA GLU A 127 9.16 -6.75 2.45
C GLU A 127 7.69 -6.44 2.14
N PHE A 128 7.45 -5.57 1.18
CA PHE A 128 6.12 -5.13 0.75
C PHE A 128 5.67 -5.83 -0.52
N GLU A 129 4.40 -6.24 -0.54
CA GLU A 129 3.73 -6.85 -1.68
C GLU A 129 2.24 -6.47 -1.70
N LEU A 130 1.64 -6.41 -2.87
CA LEU A 130 0.20 -6.31 -3.06
C LEU A 130 -0.44 -7.68 -3.25
N ILE A 131 -1.50 -7.94 -2.48
CA ILE A 131 -2.39 -9.08 -2.65
C ILE A 131 -3.68 -8.59 -3.33
N ASP A 132 -4.29 -9.39 -4.20
CA ASP A 132 -5.47 -8.97 -4.95
C ASP A 132 -6.73 -8.96 -4.09
N PHE A 133 -6.88 -9.93 -3.19
CA PHE A 133 -8.00 -9.99 -2.24
C PHE A 133 -7.78 -10.99 -1.10
N ILE A 134 -8.66 -10.94 -0.10
CA ILE A 134 -8.77 -11.92 0.99
C ILE A 134 -10.04 -12.75 0.80
N GLN A 135 -9.96 -14.06 1.05
CA GLN A 135 -11.11 -14.97 1.00
C GLN A 135 -11.09 -15.96 2.16
N SER A 136 -12.25 -16.55 2.47
CA SER A 136 -12.30 -17.75 3.28
C SER A 136 -11.67 -18.93 2.54
N ARG A 137 -11.23 -19.97 3.25
CA ARG A 137 -10.66 -21.18 2.60
C ARG A 137 -11.68 -21.96 1.75
N LEU A 138 -12.97 -21.66 1.85
CA LEU A 138 -13.99 -22.11 0.91
C LEU A 138 -14.58 -20.88 0.22
N PHE A 139 -14.45 -20.78 -1.10
CA PHE A 139 -14.96 -19.63 -1.87
C PHE A 139 -15.21 -19.99 -3.33
N SER A 140 -15.94 -19.13 -4.04
CA SER A 140 -16.10 -19.22 -5.50
C SER A 140 -15.32 -18.08 -6.15
N TYR A 141 -14.45 -18.42 -7.09
CA TYR A 141 -13.68 -17.45 -7.84
C TYR A 141 -14.25 -17.34 -9.25
N SER A 142 -14.66 -16.13 -9.61
CA SER A 142 -15.21 -15.83 -10.94
C SER A 142 -14.35 -14.79 -11.64
N PHE A 143 -14.06 -15.00 -12.92
CA PHE A 143 -13.16 -14.16 -13.70
C PHE A 143 -13.55 -14.13 -15.18
N SER A 144 -12.98 -13.17 -15.91
CA SER A 144 -13.12 -13.03 -17.36
C SER A 144 -11.75 -12.83 -17.99
N LEU A 145 -11.57 -13.32 -19.22
CA LEU A 145 -10.29 -13.28 -19.93
C LEU A 145 -10.45 -12.63 -21.30
N SER A 146 -9.42 -11.90 -21.71
CA SER A 146 -9.34 -11.37 -23.08
C SER A 146 -9.31 -12.52 -24.10
N GLY A 147 -10.08 -12.38 -25.19
CA GLY A 147 -10.22 -13.40 -26.23
C GLY A 147 -11.19 -14.54 -25.91
N SER A 148 -11.74 -14.59 -24.68
CA SER A 148 -12.81 -15.50 -24.26
C SER A 148 -12.61 -16.96 -24.71
N PRO A 149 -11.48 -17.61 -24.38
CA PRO A 149 -11.19 -18.99 -24.79
C PRO A 149 -12.28 -19.97 -24.29
N THR A 150 -12.59 -21.00 -25.06
CA THR A 150 -13.68 -21.94 -24.68
C THR A 150 -13.38 -22.72 -23.40
N GLN A 151 -12.10 -22.94 -23.10
CA GLN A 151 -11.62 -23.62 -21.90
C GLN A 151 -10.23 -23.13 -21.50
N VAL A 152 -9.92 -23.23 -20.21
CA VAL A 152 -8.63 -22.85 -19.62
C VAL A 152 -8.18 -23.87 -18.59
N LEU A 153 -6.88 -23.87 -18.27
CA LEU A 153 -6.32 -24.64 -17.16
C LEU A 153 -6.26 -23.76 -15.92
N PHE A 154 -6.68 -24.32 -14.79
CA PHE A 154 -6.76 -23.63 -13.50
C PHE A 154 -5.86 -24.32 -12.49
N ARG A 155 -4.99 -23.56 -11.84
CA ARG A 155 -4.00 -24.03 -10.87
C ARG A 155 -4.02 -23.16 -9.63
N VAL A 156 -3.83 -23.78 -8.47
CA VAL A 156 -3.67 -23.07 -7.20
C VAL A 156 -2.37 -23.49 -6.55
N PHE A 157 -1.57 -22.52 -6.14
CA PHE A 157 -0.29 -22.72 -5.46
C PHE A 157 -0.39 -22.19 -4.03
N GLU A 158 0.12 -22.94 -3.07
CA GLU A 158 0.51 -22.40 -1.76
C GLU A 158 1.81 -21.62 -1.93
N GLU A 159 1.82 -20.33 -1.61
CA GLU A 159 2.99 -19.46 -1.91
C GLU A 159 4.18 -19.78 -1.01
N THR A 160 3.95 -20.15 0.25
CA THR A 160 5.02 -20.38 1.24
C THR A 160 6.08 -21.38 0.75
N ASN A 161 5.66 -22.40 0.01
CA ASN A 161 6.50 -23.49 -0.49
C ASN A 161 6.43 -23.62 -2.03
N ASN A 162 5.77 -22.68 -2.72
CA ASN A 162 5.48 -22.72 -4.16
C ASN A 162 4.92 -24.09 -4.62
N THR A 163 4.07 -24.72 -3.80
CA THR A 163 3.55 -26.07 -4.05
C THR A 163 2.18 -26.00 -4.69
N LEU A 164 2.00 -26.72 -5.79
CA LEU A 164 0.70 -26.88 -6.44
C LEU A 164 -0.22 -27.71 -5.54
N VAL A 165 -1.44 -27.23 -5.31
CA VAL A 165 -2.41 -27.88 -4.43
C VAL A 165 -3.73 -28.14 -5.16
N SER A 166 -4.28 -29.33 -4.93
CA SER A 166 -5.66 -29.65 -5.29
C SER A 166 -6.64 -28.64 -4.71
N ILE A 167 -7.60 -28.22 -5.53
CA ILE A 167 -8.58 -27.18 -5.20
C ILE A 167 -9.76 -27.68 -4.35
N GLY A 168 -9.76 -28.95 -3.94
CA GLY A 168 -10.82 -29.53 -3.13
C GLY A 168 -10.95 -31.03 -3.28
N LYS A 169 -12.10 -31.56 -2.84
CA LYS A 169 -12.42 -32.98 -2.86
C LYS A 169 -13.78 -33.23 -3.52
N ASP A 170 -13.92 -34.40 -4.11
CA ASP A 170 -15.22 -34.90 -4.57
C ASP A 170 -16.12 -35.32 -3.38
N VAL A 171 -17.35 -35.73 -3.69
CA VAL A 171 -18.34 -36.18 -2.68
C VAL A 171 -17.89 -37.41 -1.87
N ASN A 172 -16.90 -38.15 -2.35
CA ASN A 172 -16.33 -39.32 -1.70
C ASN A 172 -15.05 -38.98 -0.91
N GLY A 173 -14.61 -37.71 -0.91
CA GLY A 173 -13.40 -37.25 -0.23
C GLY A 173 -12.12 -37.42 -1.04
N ASN A 174 -12.17 -37.84 -2.31
CA ASN A 174 -10.99 -37.92 -3.17
C ASN A 174 -10.59 -36.53 -3.64
N LEU A 175 -9.29 -36.22 -3.60
CA LEU A 175 -8.77 -34.95 -4.10
C LEU A 175 -9.04 -34.80 -5.60
N PHE A 176 -9.41 -33.58 -6.01
CA PHE A 176 -9.39 -33.24 -7.43
C PHE A 176 -7.96 -33.23 -7.98
N PRO A 177 -7.77 -33.34 -9.30
CA PRO A 177 -6.47 -33.10 -9.91
C PRO A 177 -5.94 -31.71 -9.55
N ASP A 178 -4.63 -31.59 -9.41
CA ASP A 178 -3.95 -30.33 -9.07
C ASP A 178 -4.03 -29.28 -10.21
N THR A 179 -4.33 -29.72 -11.43
CA THR A 179 -4.71 -28.86 -12.56
C THR A 179 -6.07 -29.31 -13.07
N ILE A 180 -7.02 -28.39 -13.15
CA ILE A 180 -8.36 -28.67 -13.69
C ILE A 180 -8.63 -27.86 -14.94
N THR A 181 -9.52 -28.36 -15.79
CA THR A 181 -10.03 -27.62 -16.95
C THR A 181 -11.32 -26.91 -16.56
N VAL A 182 -11.38 -25.60 -16.76
CA VAL A 182 -12.58 -24.78 -16.53
C VAL A 182 -13.12 -24.32 -17.87
N SER A 183 -14.39 -24.61 -18.15
CA SER A 183 -15.07 -24.21 -19.38
C SER A 183 -15.69 -22.82 -19.24
N LYS A 184 -15.74 -22.09 -20.36
CA LYS A 184 -16.42 -20.81 -20.45
C LYS A 184 -17.93 -20.97 -20.27
N GLN A 185 -18.55 -20.06 -19.52
CA GLN A 185 -20.00 -19.94 -19.36
C GLN A 185 -20.61 -19.05 -20.45
N ASP A 186 -21.95 -19.03 -20.57
CA ASP A 186 -22.67 -18.31 -21.63
C ASP A 186 -22.46 -16.79 -21.62
N ASN A 187 -22.05 -16.22 -20.48
CA ASN A 187 -21.80 -14.80 -20.28
C ASN A 187 -20.32 -14.40 -20.48
N ASP A 188 -19.52 -15.22 -21.16
CA ASP A 188 -18.07 -15.02 -21.33
C ASP A 188 -17.29 -14.92 -20.00
N SER A 189 -17.78 -15.60 -18.97
CA SER A 189 -17.09 -15.72 -17.68
C SER A 189 -16.72 -17.17 -17.36
N TYR A 190 -15.87 -17.32 -16.35
CA TYR A 190 -15.49 -18.59 -15.75
C TYR A 190 -15.82 -18.52 -14.27
N SER A 191 -16.16 -19.65 -13.67
CA SER A 191 -16.34 -19.73 -12.23
C SER A 191 -15.88 -21.09 -11.73
N GLN A 192 -15.16 -21.07 -10.62
CA GLN A 192 -14.67 -22.28 -9.96
C GLN A 192 -14.84 -22.15 -8.44
N GLN A 193 -15.43 -23.17 -7.83
CA GLN A 193 -15.42 -23.30 -6.37
C GLN A 193 -14.10 -23.90 -5.92
N ILE A 194 -13.53 -23.33 -4.87
CA ILE A 194 -12.24 -23.71 -4.29
C ILE A 194 -12.49 -24.03 -2.82
N ASP A 195 -12.14 -25.24 -2.40
CA ASP A 195 -12.22 -25.73 -1.02
C ASP A 195 -10.84 -26.13 -0.52
N LEU A 196 -10.22 -25.23 0.23
CA LEU A 196 -8.90 -25.36 0.83
C LEU A 196 -8.99 -25.43 2.36
N ARG A 197 -10.13 -25.85 2.92
CA ARG A 197 -10.34 -25.90 4.38
C ARG A 197 -9.41 -26.89 5.09
N ASP A 198 -8.86 -27.85 4.37
CA ASP A 198 -7.83 -28.79 4.85
C ASP A 198 -6.40 -28.29 4.64
N ARG A 199 -6.23 -27.07 4.12
CA ARG A 199 -4.95 -26.39 3.93
C ARG A 199 -4.76 -25.27 4.95
N PRO A 200 -3.51 -24.89 5.27
CA PRO A 200 -3.24 -23.81 6.21
C PRO A 200 -3.74 -22.46 5.68
N LYS A 201 -4.01 -21.53 6.60
CA LYS A 201 -4.22 -20.11 6.26
C LYS A 201 -2.93 -19.50 5.70
N GLY A 202 -3.07 -18.43 4.93
CA GLY A 202 -1.92 -17.69 4.38
C GLY A 202 -2.05 -17.34 2.91
N LYS A 203 -0.92 -17.05 2.26
CA LYS A 203 -0.85 -16.65 0.86
C LYS A 203 -0.95 -17.84 -0.10
N TYR A 204 -1.79 -17.67 -1.11
CA TYR A 204 -1.93 -18.56 -2.25
C TYR A 204 -1.91 -17.75 -3.54
N ARG A 205 -1.61 -18.43 -4.64
CA ARG A 205 -1.67 -17.87 -5.99
C ARG A 205 -2.53 -18.73 -6.88
N ILE A 206 -3.44 -18.09 -7.60
CA ILE A 206 -4.26 -18.70 -8.63
C ILE A 206 -3.65 -18.35 -9.97
N GLU A 207 -3.37 -19.36 -10.78
CA GLU A 207 -2.88 -19.18 -12.14
C GLU A 207 -3.87 -19.77 -13.14
N ILE A 208 -4.15 -18.97 -14.17
CA ILE A 208 -4.98 -19.37 -15.31
C ILE A 208 -4.10 -19.46 -16.54
N TRP A 209 -4.09 -20.62 -17.17
CA TRP A 209 -3.30 -20.90 -18.36
C TRP A 209 -4.21 -21.24 -19.53
N ASN A 210 -3.72 -21.04 -20.75
CA ASN A 210 -4.42 -21.53 -21.94
C ASN A 210 -4.52 -23.06 -21.93
N SER A 211 -5.45 -23.61 -22.71
CA SER A 211 -5.71 -25.06 -22.77
C SER A 211 -4.53 -25.90 -23.27
N GLY A 212 -3.58 -25.27 -23.97
CA GLY A 212 -2.34 -25.89 -24.42
C GLY A 212 -1.21 -25.90 -23.38
N ASP A 213 -1.41 -25.29 -22.22
CA ASP A 213 -0.41 -25.16 -21.15
C ASP A 213 0.90 -24.48 -21.59
N THR A 214 0.79 -23.47 -22.46
CA THR A 214 1.94 -22.76 -23.03
C THR A 214 2.00 -21.29 -22.62
N THR A 215 0.89 -20.71 -22.18
CA THR A 215 0.82 -19.28 -21.87
C THR A 215 -0.06 -19.05 -20.65
N LYS A 216 0.51 -18.35 -19.65
CA LYS A 216 -0.22 -17.84 -18.49
C LYS A 216 -1.05 -16.64 -18.94
N LEU A 217 -2.37 -16.77 -18.78
CA LEU A 217 -3.36 -15.77 -19.18
C LEU A 217 -3.65 -14.80 -18.03
N GLN A 218 -3.61 -15.29 -16.80
CA GLN A 218 -3.87 -14.49 -15.61
C GLN A 218 -3.17 -15.10 -14.40
N GLU A 219 -2.76 -14.24 -13.48
CA GLU A 219 -2.26 -14.59 -12.16
C GLU A 219 -2.95 -13.70 -11.14
N VAL A 220 -3.35 -14.28 -10.01
CA VAL A 220 -3.98 -13.56 -8.90
C VAL A 220 -3.46 -14.10 -7.57
N LYS A 221 -3.12 -13.21 -6.65
CA LYS A 221 -2.67 -13.53 -5.30
C LYS A 221 -3.81 -13.35 -4.31
N VAL A 222 -4.06 -14.36 -3.49
CA VAL A 222 -5.13 -14.39 -2.50
C VAL A 222 -4.57 -14.73 -1.13
N TYR A 223 -5.05 -14.03 -0.10
CA TYR A 223 -4.82 -14.44 1.29
C TYR A 223 -6.04 -15.19 1.83
N LEU A 224 -5.83 -16.40 2.34
CA LEU A 224 -6.91 -17.23 2.88
C LEU A 224 -6.98 -17.11 4.40
N ASP A 225 -8.05 -16.50 4.90
CA ASP A 225 -8.38 -16.43 6.33
C ASP A 225 -9.86 -16.11 6.53
N GLU A 226 -10.61 -17.03 7.14
CA GLU A 226 -12.04 -16.86 7.42
C GLU A 226 -12.35 -15.71 8.38
N ASP A 227 -11.44 -15.39 9.29
CA ASP A 227 -11.63 -14.34 10.28
C ASP A 227 -11.38 -12.96 9.67
N MET A 228 -10.57 -12.86 8.62
CA MET A 228 -10.29 -11.61 7.92
C MET A 228 -11.20 -11.39 6.72
N ALA A 229 -11.68 -12.48 6.09
CA ALA A 229 -12.59 -12.41 4.97
C ALA A 229 -13.86 -11.62 5.34
N GLY A 230 -14.16 -10.57 4.57
CA GLY A 230 -15.31 -9.70 4.79
C GLY A 230 -15.12 -8.60 5.83
N LYS A 231 -13.95 -8.50 6.48
CA LYS A 231 -13.57 -7.31 7.26
C LYS A 231 -13.02 -6.22 6.34
N ASP A 232 -13.20 -4.96 6.72
CA ASP A 232 -12.54 -3.82 6.09
C ASP A 232 -11.11 -3.68 6.66
N ILE A 233 -10.23 -4.61 6.26
CA ILE A 233 -8.80 -4.52 6.54
C ILE A 233 -8.06 -3.98 5.32
N ASN A 234 -6.97 -3.24 5.55
CA ASN A 234 -6.21 -2.61 4.48
C ASN A 234 -4.86 -3.27 4.26
N GLY A 235 -4.40 -4.06 5.22
CA GLY A 235 -3.22 -4.89 5.02
C GLY A 235 -3.08 -6.02 6.04
N ILE A 236 -2.05 -6.82 5.82
CA ILE A 236 -1.65 -7.96 6.63
C ILE A 236 -0.15 -7.85 6.88
N VAL A 237 0.27 -8.11 8.11
CA VAL A 237 1.68 -8.12 8.51
C VAL A 237 1.99 -9.48 9.11
N ASP A 238 2.89 -10.23 8.50
CA ASP A 238 3.39 -11.50 9.02
C ASP A 238 4.79 -11.30 9.62
N ILE A 239 4.94 -11.60 10.92
CA ILE A 239 6.25 -11.79 11.55
C ILE A 239 6.46 -13.29 11.70
N ILE A 240 7.44 -13.82 11.00
CA ILE A 240 7.74 -15.24 10.86
C ILE A 240 9.06 -15.53 11.57
N TYR A 241 9.05 -16.55 12.40
CA TYR A 241 10.22 -17.20 12.98
C TYR A 241 10.34 -18.57 12.34
N ASP A 242 11.55 -18.97 11.97
CA ASP A 242 11.81 -20.30 11.40
C ASP A 242 12.76 -21.14 12.27
N THR A 243 12.69 -22.46 12.08
CA THR A 243 13.53 -23.47 12.74
C THR A 243 15.02 -23.31 12.47
N ALA A 244 15.42 -22.68 11.37
CA ALA A 244 16.81 -22.62 10.94
C ALA A 244 17.60 -21.58 11.74
N GLN A 245 16.95 -20.52 12.18
CA GLN A 245 17.59 -19.41 12.88
C GLN A 245 17.51 -19.50 14.41
N ASP A 246 16.54 -20.23 14.97
CA ASP A 246 16.39 -20.50 16.42
C ASP A 246 16.47 -19.24 17.33
N HIS A 247 15.91 -18.13 16.87
CA HIS A 247 16.12 -16.77 17.41
C HIS A 247 14.84 -16.10 17.94
N ILE A 248 13.80 -16.87 18.25
CA ILE A 248 12.53 -16.32 18.75
C ILE A 248 12.68 -15.73 20.17
N TYR A 249 13.72 -16.02 20.93
CA TYR A 249 13.92 -15.44 22.26
C TYR A 249 15.30 -14.80 22.37
N ASP A 250 15.53 -14.09 23.48
CA ASP A 250 16.77 -13.37 23.84
C ASP A 250 16.87 -11.94 23.31
N ASP A 251 17.29 -11.77 22.05
CA ASP A 251 17.48 -10.44 21.47
C ASP A 251 16.15 -9.81 21.04
N VAL A 252 16.03 -8.50 21.23
CA VAL A 252 14.85 -7.76 20.78
C VAL A 252 15.00 -7.47 19.30
N GLU A 253 14.09 -8.03 18.51
CA GLU A 253 14.05 -7.77 17.08
C GLU A 253 13.36 -6.43 16.77
N GLU A 254 13.88 -5.72 15.78
CA GLU A 254 13.49 -4.38 15.41
C GLU A 254 13.05 -4.38 13.95
N TYR A 255 11.75 -4.20 13.71
CA TYR A 255 11.11 -4.21 12.41
C TYR A 255 10.53 -2.83 12.04
N ALA A 256 10.41 -2.54 10.75
CA ALA A 256 9.79 -1.32 10.25
C ALA A 256 8.91 -1.57 9.02
N ILE A 257 7.68 -1.06 9.06
CA ILE A 257 6.91 -0.78 7.84
C ILE A 257 7.26 0.64 7.42
N GLU A 258 7.68 0.82 6.17
CA GLU A 258 8.10 2.12 5.64
C GLU A 258 7.22 2.52 4.46
N PHE A 259 6.49 3.62 4.62
CA PHE A 259 5.65 4.20 3.58
C PHE A 259 6.34 5.39 2.93
N SER A 260 6.30 5.41 1.60
CA SER A 260 6.82 6.49 0.78
C SER A 260 5.73 7.48 0.40
N ARG A 261 6.05 8.76 0.40
CA ARG A 261 5.18 9.83 -0.08
C ARG A 261 5.03 9.77 -1.58
N LYS A 262 3.88 10.23 -2.07
CA LYS A 262 3.69 10.50 -3.49
C LYS A 262 4.55 11.66 -3.95
N VAL A 263 4.81 11.64 -5.25
CA VAL A 263 5.35 12.75 -6.04
C VAL A 263 4.36 13.01 -7.19
N SER A 264 4.26 14.25 -7.64
CA SER A 264 3.42 14.58 -8.80
C SER A 264 3.87 15.86 -9.49
N PHE A 265 3.50 16.01 -10.76
CA PHE A 265 3.55 17.30 -11.42
C PHE A 265 2.44 18.20 -10.89
N TRP A 266 2.75 19.44 -10.53
CA TRP A 266 1.76 20.39 -10.05
C TRP A 266 1.23 21.21 -11.21
N LYS A 267 -0.09 21.16 -11.41
CA LYS A 267 -0.80 21.83 -12.50
C LYS A 267 -1.69 22.92 -11.95
N TYR A 268 -1.28 24.17 -12.09
CA TYR A 268 -2.06 25.33 -11.66
C TYR A 268 -3.02 25.79 -12.76
N LEU A 269 -4.32 25.76 -12.47
CA LEU A 269 -5.37 26.34 -13.30
C LEU A 269 -5.74 27.71 -12.76
N VAL A 270 -5.16 28.76 -13.34
CA VAL A 270 -5.39 30.16 -12.95
C VAL A 270 -6.61 30.68 -13.72
N VAL A 271 -7.71 30.90 -13.01
CA VAL A 271 -9.03 31.24 -13.57
C VAL A 271 -9.32 32.72 -13.37
N ASN A 272 -9.65 33.44 -14.45
CA ASN A 272 -10.03 34.85 -14.40
C ASN A 272 -11.48 35.01 -13.93
N LYS A 273 -11.71 34.92 -12.62
CA LYS A 273 -13.04 35.03 -12.04
C LYS A 273 -13.48 36.49 -11.89
N SER A 274 -12.55 37.38 -11.60
CA SER A 274 -12.85 38.80 -11.41
C SER A 274 -13.05 39.57 -12.73
N ASN A 275 -12.63 39.00 -13.86
CA ASN A 275 -12.58 39.64 -15.18
C ASN A 275 -11.78 40.97 -15.19
N ASN A 276 -10.92 41.19 -14.19
CA ASN A 276 -10.06 42.37 -14.07
C ASN A 276 -8.70 42.18 -14.76
N HIS A 277 -8.46 40.97 -15.27
CA HIS A 277 -7.24 40.60 -15.98
C HIS A 277 -7.54 40.35 -17.46
N ASN A 278 -6.64 40.71 -18.36
CA ASN A 278 -6.79 40.40 -19.77
C ASN A 278 -5.73 39.38 -20.17
N PHE A 279 -6.08 38.09 -20.12
CA PHE A 279 -5.16 37.00 -20.42
C PHE A 279 -4.58 37.03 -21.84
N ASN A 280 -5.22 37.74 -22.80
CA ASN A 280 -4.70 37.86 -24.16
C ASN A 280 -3.58 38.91 -24.29
N LEU A 281 -3.51 39.87 -23.36
CA LEU A 281 -2.54 40.98 -23.40
C LEU A 281 -1.52 40.90 -22.27
N ASP A 282 -1.91 40.33 -21.14
CA ASP A 282 -1.07 40.18 -19.97
C ASP A 282 -0.26 38.89 -20.05
N THR A 283 1.01 38.98 -19.67
CA THR A 283 1.87 37.81 -19.47
C THR A 283 1.81 37.39 -18.01
N PHE A 284 1.61 36.09 -17.76
CA PHE A 284 1.62 35.51 -16.43
C PHE A 284 2.73 34.47 -16.30
N SER A 285 3.31 34.37 -15.11
CA SER A 285 4.33 33.37 -14.77
C SER A 285 4.19 32.94 -13.32
N ILE A 286 4.57 31.70 -13.02
CA ILE A 286 4.76 31.23 -11.65
C ILE A 286 6.26 31.22 -11.38
N ASN A 287 6.66 31.96 -10.35
CA ASN A 287 8.04 32.04 -9.91
C ASN A 287 8.17 31.40 -8.52
N ASP A 288 8.96 30.36 -8.41
CA ASP A 288 9.33 29.75 -7.13
C ASP A 288 10.44 30.59 -6.48
N ALA A 289 10.03 31.56 -5.65
CA ALA A 289 10.94 32.44 -4.92
C ALA A 289 11.43 31.81 -3.60
N GLY A 290 11.19 30.51 -3.41
CA GLY A 290 11.70 29.74 -2.29
C GLY A 290 13.22 29.58 -2.33
N SER A 291 13.81 29.28 -1.18
CA SER A 291 15.17 28.74 -1.13
C SER A 291 15.07 27.21 -1.09
N PRO A 292 15.97 26.47 -1.76
CA PRO A 292 16.01 25.02 -1.62
C PRO A 292 16.12 24.61 -0.15
N THR A 293 15.33 23.62 0.26
CA THR A 293 15.39 22.98 1.57
C THR A 293 15.67 21.49 1.39
N THR A 294 15.78 20.75 2.49
CA THR A 294 15.80 19.28 2.46
C THR A 294 14.52 18.69 1.86
N ALA A 295 13.39 19.39 2.00
CA ALA A 295 12.10 18.94 1.49
C ALA A 295 11.88 19.35 0.02
N TYR A 296 12.13 20.62 -0.31
CA TYR A 296 11.78 21.17 -1.61
C TYR A 296 12.96 21.75 -2.36
N VAL A 297 13.04 21.41 -3.65
CA VAL A 297 13.87 22.13 -4.62
C VAL A 297 13.11 23.32 -5.19
N VAL A 298 13.82 24.22 -5.87
CA VAL A 298 13.22 25.29 -6.68
C VAL A 298 12.74 24.68 -7.99
N ASN A 299 11.47 24.89 -8.35
CA ASN A 299 10.87 24.32 -9.56
C ASN A 299 10.52 25.43 -10.55
N ASN A 300 10.63 25.14 -11.84
CA ASN A 300 10.10 26.03 -12.87
C ASN A 300 8.69 25.60 -13.25
N PHE A 301 7.92 26.55 -13.77
CA PHE A 301 6.57 26.30 -14.22
C PHE A 301 6.41 26.82 -15.65
N ILE A 302 5.98 25.93 -16.53
CA ILE A 302 5.75 26.24 -17.94
C ILE A 302 4.26 26.41 -18.19
N VAL A 303 3.92 27.37 -19.04
CA VAL A 303 2.56 27.51 -19.56
C VAL A 303 2.27 26.34 -20.49
N VAL A 304 1.12 25.70 -20.32
CA VAL A 304 0.66 24.59 -21.15
C VAL A 304 -0.39 25.10 -22.13
N GLY A 305 -0.12 24.94 -23.43
CA GLY A 305 -1.04 25.33 -24.50
C GLY A 305 -1.10 26.85 -24.74
N THR A 306 -2.24 27.32 -25.25
CA THR A 306 -2.49 28.74 -25.54
C THR A 306 -2.84 29.53 -24.27
N VAL A 307 -2.70 30.85 -24.32
CA VAL A 307 -3.11 31.78 -23.24
C VAL A 307 -4.14 32.78 -23.81
N PRO A 308 -5.39 32.79 -23.31
CA PRO A 308 -5.99 31.78 -22.45
C PRO A 308 -6.06 30.41 -23.13
N SER A 309 -6.24 29.34 -22.34
CA SER A 309 -6.39 27.99 -22.87
C SER A 309 -7.64 27.90 -23.75
N ALA A 310 -7.46 27.40 -24.98
CA ALA A 310 -8.57 27.15 -25.88
C ALA A 310 -9.42 25.94 -25.43
N ASP A 311 -8.76 24.93 -24.86
CA ASP A 311 -9.37 23.63 -24.55
C ASP A 311 -9.88 23.53 -23.11
N ILE A 312 -9.30 24.31 -22.19
CA ILE A 312 -9.60 24.22 -20.76
C ILE A 312 -10.28 25.51 -20.30
N LYS A 313 -11.57 25.40 -19.96
CA LYS A 313 -12.35 26.45 -19.30
C LYS A 313 -12.93 25.95 -17.99
N VAL A 314 -12.61 26.60 -16.88
CA VAL A 314 -13.20 26.27 -15.58
C VAL A 314 -14.47 27.08 -15.39
N ASN A 315 -15.62 26.40 -15.32
CA ASN A 315 -16.94 27.04 -15.26
C ASN A 315 -17.19 28.04 -16.40
N GLY A 316 -16.69 27.72 -17.61
CA GLY A 316 -16.80 28.58 -18.79
C GLY A 316 -15.89 29.81 -18.80
N LEU A 317 -15.06 30.01 -17.76
CA LEU A 317 -14.16 31.14 -17.64
C LEU A 317 -12.80 30.87 -18.28
N ASP A 318 -12.18 31.93 -18.79
CA ASP A 318 -10.84 31.88 -19.36
C ASP A 318 -9.82 31.48 -18.28
N THR A 319 -8.95 30.53 -18.65
CA THR A 319 -8.03 29.86 -17.72
C THR A 319 -6.62 29.82 -18.32
N ILE A 320 -5.60 30.06 -17.52
CA ILE A 320 -4.19 29.79 -17.85
C ILE A 320 -3.77 28.53 -17.11
N VAL A 321 -3.11 27.61 -17.80
CA VAL A 321 -2.61 26.37 -17.21
C VAL A 321 -1.10 26.43 -17.12
N PHE A 322 -0.57 26.26 -15.91
CA PHE A 322 0.86 26.06 -15.67
C PHE A 322 1.11 24.63 -15.21
N LYS A 323 2.19 23.99 -15.66
CA LYS A 323 2.69 22.69 -15.15
C LYS A 323 4.11 22.87 -14.63
N SER A 324 4.45 22.23 -13.51
CA SER A 324 5.84 22.16 -13.05
C SER A 324 6.71 21.41 -14.08
N ASP A 325 7.99 21.77 -14.15
CA ASP A 325 8.97 21.12 -15.02
C ASP A 325 9.49 19.78 -14.46
N ALA A 326 9.32 19.57 -13.15
CA ALA A 326 9.63 18.35 -12.44
C ALA A 326 8.50 17.92 -11.50
N GLU A 327 8.53 16.68 -11.06
CA GLU A 327 7.67 16.18 -9.99
C GLU A 327 8.06 16.81 -8.66
N ILE A 328 7.05 17.14 -7.85
CA ILE A 328 7.21 17.75 -6.55
C ILE A 328 6.69 16.78 -5.49
N PRO A 329 7.49 16.43 -4.45
CA PRO A 329 7.05 15.52 -3.41
C PRO A 329 6.03 16.17 -2.47
N PHE A 330 5.17 15.34 -1.90
CA PHE A 330 4.23 15.75 -0.87
C PHE A 330 4.90 15.76 0.51
N TYR A 331 4.77 16.86 1.24
CA TYR A 331 5.25 16.96 2.62
C TYR A 331 4.16 17.54 3.52
N GLU A 332 4.24 17.22 4.81
CA GLU A 332 3.38 17.81 5.84
C GLU A 332 3.56 19.33 5.92
N ILE A 333 4.81 19.80 5.82
CA ILE A 333 5.12 21.23 5.73
C ILE A 333 4.94 21.65 4.26
N PRO A 334 4.00 22.55 3.94
CA PRO A 334 3.73 22.93 2.57
C PRO A 334 4.87 23.75 1.97
N LYS A 335 4.99 23.70 0.65
CA LYS A 335 5.87 24.57 -0.12
C LYS A 335 5.35 26.00 -0.09
N VAL A 336 6.23 26.95 0.23
CA VAL A 336 5.92 28.39 0.32
C VAL A 336 6.68 29.19 -0.74
N LYS A 337 6.31 30.46 -0.93
CA LYS A 337 6.91 31.43 -1.86
C LYS A 337 6.76 31.08 -3.35
N LEU A 338 5.76 30.27 -3.69
CA LEU A 338 5.30 30.10 -5.07
C LEU A 338 4.47 31.31 -5.47
N GLN A 339 5.00 32.17 -6.35
CA GLN A 339 4.41 33.47 -6.66
C GLN A 339 3.79 33.49 -8.06
N LEU A 340 2.53 33.91 -8.17
CA LEU A 340 1.94 34.27 -9.45
C LEU A 340 2.27 35.73 -9.79
N LYS A 341 2.96 35.96 -10.89
CA LYS A 341 3.35 37.30 -11.37
C LYS A 341 2.67 37.62 -12.69
N LYS A 342 2.31 38.89 -12.85
CA LYS A 342 1.79 39.50 -14.09
C LYS A 342 2.83 40.48 -14.64
N ASN A 343 3.11 40.48 -15.94
CA ASN A 343 3.95 41.46 -16.66
C ASN A 343 5.29 41.80 -15.95
N ALA A 344 5.96 40.80 -15.37
CA ALA A 344 7.19 40.98 -14.57
C ALA A 344 7.09 42.01 -13.43
N LEU A 345 5.89 42.25 -12.89
CA LEU A 345 5.67 43.16 -11.76
C LEU A 345 6.53 42.77 -10.54
N VAL A 346 7.04 43.79 -9.85
CA VAL A 346 7.82 43.62 -8.61
C VAL A 346 6.97 42.97 -7.50
N LYS A 347 5.71 43.36 -7.40
CA LYS A 347 4.74 42.74 -6.48
C LYS A 347 3.98 41.63 -7.20
N PRO A 348 3.92 40.41 -6.64
CA PRO A 348 3.15 39.34 -7.24
C PRO A 348 1.64 39.61 -7.13
N VAL A 349 0.86 39.02 -8.04
CA VAL A 349 -0.61 38.97 -7.97
C VAL A 349 -1.02 38.12 -6.77
N LEU A 350 -0.30 37.02 -6.54
CA LEU A 350 -0.41 36.17 -5.34
C LEU A 350 0.98 35.80 -4.85
N GLY A 351 1.26 36.05 -3.56
CA GLY A 351 2.57 35.83 -2.95
C GLY A 351 2.88 34.37 -2.61
N ASP A 352 1.85 33.59 -2.32
CA ASP A 352 1.92 32.17 -2.00
C ASP A 352 0.75 31.44 -2.68
N LEU A 353 1.08 30.62 -3.67
CA LEU A 353 0.11 29.76 -4.33
C LEU A 353 -0.22 28.56 -3.44
N PRO A 354 -1.48 28.08 -3.47
CA PRO A 354 -1.87 26.90 -2.72
C PRO A 354 -1.09 25.66 -3.19
N ASN A 355 -0.90 24.71 -2.28
CA ASN A 355 -0.34 23.39 -2.58
C ASN A 355 -1.49 22.43 -2.96
N PRO A 356 -1.21 21.27 -3.58
CA PRO A 356 -2.21 20.22 -3.73
C PRO A 356 -2.86 19.88 -2.39
N LEU A 357 -4.18 19.74 -2.40
CA LEU A 357 -4.91 19.27 -1.22
C LEU A 357 -4.56 17.81 -0.97
N HIS A 358 -4.35 17.44 0.29
CA HIS A 358 -4.13 16.03 0.67
C HIS A 358 -5.40 15.19 0.46
N SER A 359 -6.57 15.81 0.30
CA SER A 359 -7.81 15.17 -0.10
C SER A 359 -8.11 15.30 -1.60
N GLY A 360 -7.24 15.95 -2.37
CA GLY A 360 -7.42 16.22 -3.79
C GLY A 360 -7.20 14.98 -4.65
N VAL A 361 -7.85 14.95 -5.81
CA VAL A 361 -7.69 13.87 -6.79
C VAL A 361 -6.38 14.10 -7.56
N VAL A 362 -5.48 13.13 -7.50
CA VAL A 362 -4.34 13.04 -8.42
C VAL A 362 -4.81 12.33 -9.69
N LYS A 363 -4.57 12.93 -10.85
CA LYS A 363 -4.94 12.36 -12.15
C LYS A 363 -3.71 11.79 -12.84
N GLU A 364 -3.88 10.69 -13.54
CA GLU A 364 -2.85 10.17 -14.45
C GLU A 364 -3.05 10.79 -15.83
N GLU A 365 -2.08 11.58 -16.30
CA GLU A 365 -2.07 12.20 -17.62
C GLU A 365 -0.86 11.66 -18.41
N ALA A 366 -1.10 10.86 -19.45
CA ALA A 366 -0.05 10.25 -20.28
C ALA A 366 1.00 9.45 -19.50
N GLY A 367 0.62 8.86 -18.36
CA GLY A 367 1.50 8.10 -17.47
C GLY A 367 2.10 8.91 -16.31
N ASP A 368 2.01 10.24 -16.35
CA ASP A 368 2.46 11.11 -15.27
C ASP A 368 1.34 11.33 -14.25
N LEU A 369 1.67 11.30 -12.96
CA LEU A 369 0.75 11.76 -11.92
C LEU A 369 0.75 13.28 -11.86
N ALA A 370 -0.42 13.89 -12.04
CA ALA A 370 -0.62 15.33 -12.00
C ALA A 370 -1.63 15.72 -10.91
N SER A 371 -1.26 16.72 -10.11
CA SER A 371 -2.14 17.33 -9.12
C SER A 371 -2.66 18.66 -9.64
N GLU A 372 -3.97 18.74 -9.84
CA GLU A 372 -4.63 19.97 -10.29
C GLU A 372 -4.94 20.90 -9.12
N ILE A 373 -4.54 22.17 -9.27
CA ILE A 373 -4.67 23.20 -8.25
C ILE A 373 -5.37 24.40 -8.88
N TYR A 374 -6.57 24.72 -8.40
CA TYR A 374 -7.38 25.83 -8.93
C TYR A 374 -7.10 27.12 -8.19
N VAL A 375 -6.79 28.18 -8.93
CA VAL A 375 -6.47 29.51 -8.41
C VAL A 375 -7.38 30.54 -9.07
N PHE A 376 -8.32 31.11 -8.31
CA PHE A 376 -9.25 32.09 -8.83
C PHE A 376 -8.75 33.51 -8.52
N ILE A 377 -8.55 34.33 -9.56
CA ILE A 377 -8.11 35.73 -9.48
C ILE A 377 -9.12 36.70 -10.08
#